data_AF-A0A1E4ZNE3-F1
#
_entry.id   AF-A0A1E4ZNE3-F1
#
_cell.length_a   1.000
_cell.length_b   1.000
_cell.length_c   1.000
_cell.angle_alpha   90.00
_cell.angle_beta   90.00
_cell.angle_gamma   90.00
#
_symmetry.space_group_name_H-M   'P 1'
#
loop_
_entity.id
_entity.type
_entity.pdbx_description
1 polymer ?
#
loop_
_entity_poly.entity_id
_entity_poly.type
_entity_poly.pdbx_seq_one_letter_code
_entity_poly.pdbx_strand_id
1 'polypeptide(L)'
;MNIQLIVPVLCAVLLTACGGSSTPDADNASPTESNSDSGTDGTSVSDGTDGTDGTDVSDGTDGTDGTDVSDSTDGTDSSAAVPPRGVLDTAQPLFVWPAVPNAEAYKIVVKDAGASGYARSLDPVAANCQTGEGMCSATTALAYYDNNLSWYVESTVNGVPGPVSETDSITTPLSEDMQPILSNTIADCEAWASVAYDKYVVLNNAWNAKAMSNDSWSQIINVTENANGSVTPAWSYDWLGQFDTNSQFGEFEVKAYPEVLYGPKLGTHVSGSKEETGLPEQVKNLPEFVVRYDFSETLEEDAERNVALESFFHDSDDIRGPCDFDENGNRTDNRVYEMMIWVNNPTIRTPGDLALTGVMVDNQLWNVYIKPRSNKHYIAFTAQTPTTSGTLNWKRFVDWTRDWTAANAAALEIDVLDPEFYMGAIEIGTEMWWGAGSFTLNEFSVSF
;
A
#
# COMPACT_ATOMS: atom_id res chain seq x y z
N MET A 1 47.47 32.30 12.79
CA MET A 1 46.06 32.21 13.22
C MET A 1 45.32 31.56 12.06
N ASN A 2 45.27 30.23 12.06
CA ASN A 2 44.76 29.42 10.94
C ASN A 2 43.25 29.24 11.14
N ILE A 3 42.46 29.74 10.19
CA ILE A 3 41.02 29.48 10.11
C ILE A 3 40.85 28.34 9.10
N GLN A 4 40.42 27.20 9.61
CA GLN A 4 40.15 25.98 8.85
C GLN A 4 38.75 26.12 8.25
N LEU A 5 38.66 26.17 6.92
CA LEU A 5 37.40 26.09 6.19
C LEU A 5 36.81 24.68 6.36
N ILE A 6 35.62 24.58 6.91
CA ILE A 6 34.79 23.37 6.87
C ILE A 6 33.89 23.48 5.65
N VAL A 7 34.06 22.55 4.72
CA VAL A 7 33.18 22.31 3.57
C VAL A 7 32.06 21.39 4.05
N PRO A 8 30.76 21.73 3.91
CA PRO A 8 29.71 20.75 4.09
C PRO A 8 29.64 19.87 2.84
N VAL A 9 29.88 18.58 3.04
CA VAL A 9 29.67 17.53 2.04
C VAL A 9 28.17 17.34 1.86
N LEU A 10 27.75 17.48 0.61
CA LEU A 10 26.44 17.16 0.07
C LEU A 10 26.13 15.67 0.37
N CYS A 11 25.08 15.39 1.14
CA CYS A 11 24.59 14.03 1.35
C CYS A 11 23.28 13.89 0.55
N ALA A 12 23.37 13.18 -0.57
CA ALA A 12 22.22 12.64 -1.27
C ALA A 12 21.76 11.40 -0.51
N VAL A 13 20.54 11.39 0.00
CA VAL A 13 19.90 10.18 0.55
C VAL A 13 18.47 10.12 0.00
N LEU A 14 18.35 9.52 -1.18
CA LEU A 14 17.14 8.83 -1.62
C LEU A 14 17.36 7.36 -1.26
N LEU A 15 16.89 6.96 -0.08
CA LEU A 15 16.53 5.56 0.17
C LEU A 15 15.14 5.62 0.77
N THR A 16 14.13 5.11 0.07
CA THR A 16 12.79 4.86 0.61
C THR A 16 12.77 3.48 1.22
N ALA A 17 12.29 3.39 2.47
CA ALA A 17 12.06 2.13 3.17
C ALA A 17 10.81 1.49 2.59
N CYS A 18 10.99 0.46 1.76
CA CYS A 18 9.92 -0.46 1.43
C CYS A 18 9.91 -1.50 2.54
N GLY A 19 8.83 -1.56 3.31
CA GLY A 19 8.67 -2.51 4.42
C GLY A 19 8.56 -3.93 3.90
N GLY A 20 9.71 -4.59 3.73
CA GLY A 20 9.82 -6.04 3.61
C GLY A 20 10.46 -6.58 4.88
N SER A 21 9.68 -7.34 5.66
CA SER A 21 10.19 -8.13 6.78
C SER A 21 11.30 -9.08 6.29
N SER A 22 12.52 -8.93 6.79
CA SER A 22 13.53 -10.00 6.75
C SER A 22 14.30 -10.08 8.06
N THR A 23 14.16 -11.24 8.71
CA THR A 23 14.94 -11.74 9.85
C THR A 23 16.44 -11.92 9.51
N PRO A 24 17.33 -12.08 10.52
CA PRO A 24 18.78 -11.87 10.37
C PRO A 24 19.62 -13.14 10.11
N ASP A 25 20.87 -12.91 9.68
CA ASP A 25 22.07 -13.77 9.71
C ASP A 25 22.18 -14.91 8.65
N ALA A 26 23.32 -15.22 8.00
CA ALA A 26 24.74 -14.88 8.20
C ALA A 26 25.62 -15.13 6.94
N ASP A 27 26.83 -14.58 6.99
CA ASP A 27 28.13 -15.10 6.47
C ASP A 27 28.52 -15.07 4.97
N ASN A 28 29.22 -13.99 4.63
CA ASN A 28 30.65 -13.94 4.26
C ASN A 28 31.27 -15.13 3.47
N ALA A 29 31.60 -14.92 2.18
CA ALA A 29 32.94 -15.12 1.60
C ALA A 29 32.95 -14.96 0.06
N SER A 30 33.69 -13.95 -0.42
CA SER A 30 34.41 -14.01 -1.71
C SER A 30 35.72 -14.80 -1.47
N PRO A 31 36.41 -15.44 -2.46
CA PRO A 31 36.73 -14.82 -3.76
C PRO A 31 36.94 -15.75 -5.00
N THR A 32 37.32 -15.09 -6.10
CA THR A 32 38.14 -15.53 -7.26
C THR A 32 37.51 -16.23 -8.49
N GLU A 33 37.52 -15.44 -9.57
CA GLU A 33 38.16 -15.65 -10.89
C GLU A 33 37.88 -16.89 -11.79
N SER A 34 37.35 -16.53 -12.97
CA SER A 34 37.89 -16.81 -14.33
C SER A 34 37.60 -18.16 -15.04
N ASN A 35 36.85 -18.00 -16.13
CA ASN A 35 37.13 -18.41 -17.52
C ASN A 35 37.05 -19.90 -17.94
N SER A 36 36.33 -20.11 -19.07
CA SER A 36 36.45 -21.18 -20.09
C SER A 36 36.22 -22.63 -19.60
N ASP A 37 35.57 -23.55 -20.30
CA ASP A 37 35.56 -23.78 -21.74
C ASP A 37 34.41 -24.74 -22.12
N SER A 38 34.12 -24.77 -23.42
CA SER A 38 33.18 -25.62 -24.16
C SER A 38 33.33 -27.14 -23.97
N GLY A 39 32.23 -27.89 -24.15
CA GLY A 39 32.28 -29.34 -24.36
C GLY A 39 30.93 -29.95 -24.72
N THR A 40 30.75 -30.19 -26.01
CA THR A 40 29.61 -30.81 -26.73
C THR A 40 29.49 -32.34 -26.57
N ASP A 41 28.24 -32.79 -26.71
CA ASP A 41 27.69 -33.95 -27.43
C ASP A 41 28.11 -35.39 -27.08
N GLY A 42 27.10 -36.26 -26.97
CA GLY A 42 27.32 -37.71 -26.95
C GLY A 42 26.08 -38.59 -26.80
N THR A 43 25.19 -38.51 -27.79
CA THR A 43 24.47 -39.63 -28.44
C THR A 43 23.55 -40.59 -27.67
N SER A 44 22.30 -40.61 -28.13
CA SER A 44 21.27 -41.65 -28.10
C SER A 44 21.59 -42.87 -28.97
N VAL A 45 21.19 -44.09 -28.54
CA VAL A 45 20.35 -45.19 -29.11
C VAL A 45 20.43 -46.34 -28.07
N SER A 46 19.51 -47.26 -27.79
CA SER A 46 18.48 -47.94 -28.57
C SER A 46 17.53 -48.73 -27.64
N ASP A 47 16.41 -49.07 -28.24
CA ASP A 47 15.18 -49.79 -27.91
C ASP A 47 15.25 -51.30 -27.56
N GLY A 48 14.14 -51.77 -26.95
CA GLY A 48 13.66 -53.17 -26.92
C GLY A 48 14.24 -54.04 -25.78
N THR A 49 13.51 -54.87 -25.05
CA THR A 49 12.20 -55.53 -25.25
C THR A 49 11.64 -56.02 -23.91
N ASP A 50 10.35 -56.29 -23.96
CA ASP A 50 9.39 -56.91 -23.07
C ASP A 50 9.67 -58.34 -22.56
N GLY A 51 9.15 -58.60 -21.34
CA GLY A 51 8.47 -59.85 -20.98
C GLY A 51 9.29 -60.96 -20.32
N THR A 52 9.04 -61.23 -19.04
CA THR A 52 8.50 -62.53 -18.57
C THR A 52 8.17 -62.49 -17.07
N ASP A 53 7.14 -63.24 -16.76
CA ASP A 53 6.36 -63.38 -15.55
C ASP A 53 6.67 -64.71 -14.85
N GLY A 54 6.59 -64.67 -13.51
CA GLY A 54 6.26 -65.82 -12.66
C GLY A 54 7.42 -66.64 -12.11
N THR A 55 7.58 -66.60 -10.78
CA THR A 55 7.50 -67.78 -9.90
C THR A 55 7.38 -67.33 -8.44
N ASP A 56 6.27 -67.69 -7.79
CA ASP A 56 6.22 -67.92 -6.33
C ASP A 56 7.10 -69.14 -6.00
N VAL A 57 7.86 -69.11 -4.89
CA VAL A 57 7.62 -69.79 -3.60
C VAL A 57 8.82 -69.49 -2.68
N SER A 58 8.61 -69.02 -1.45
CA SER A 58 9.04 -69.72 -0.22
C SER A 58 8.73 -68.91 1.04
N ASP A 59 8.18 -69.67 1.97
CA ASP A 59 7.81 -69.46 3.35
C ASP A 59 9.01 -69.19 4.28
N GLY A 60 8.79 -68.31 5.26
CA GLY A 60 9.76 -67.97 6.29
C GLY A 60 9.11 -67.35 7.53
N THR A 61 8.53 -68.23 8.36
CA THR A 61 8.51 -68.24 9.84
C THR A 61 8.34 -66.95 10.66
N ASP A 62 7.17 -66.89 11.32
CA ASP A 62 6.85 -66.48 12.69
C ASP A 62 7.91 -65.82 13.60
N GLY A 63 7.54 -64.63 14.11
CA GLY A 63 8.20 -63.91 15.19
C GLY A 63 7.21 -63.14 16.07
N THR A 64 6.59 -63.88 16.99
CA THR A 64 6.09 -63.50 18.34
C THR A 64 5.26 -62.23 18.57
N ASP A 65 4.06 -62.50 19.10
CA ASP A 65 3.09 -61.61 19.69
C ASP A 65 3.61 -60.90 20.96
N GLY A 66 3.52 -59.57 20.96
CA GLY A 66 3.67 -58.71 22.13
C GLY A 66 2.32 -58.07 22.49
N THR A 67 1.68 -58.66 23.49
CA THR A 67 0.58 -58.20 24.36
C THR A 67 -0.02 -56.79 24.17
N ASP A 68 -1.34 -56.78 23.97
CA ASP A 68 -2.30 -55.70 24.18
C ASP A 68 -2.19 -55.04 25.57
N VAL A 69 -2.22 -53.70 25.59
CA VAL A 69 -2.73 -52.91 26.72
C VAL A 69 -3.57 -51.74 26.17
N SER A 70 -4.88 -51.89 26.35
CA SER A 70 -5.96 -50.90 26.48
C SER A 70 -6.20 -49.80 25.43
N ASP A 71 -7.40 -49.88 24.87
CA ASP A 71 -8.20 -48.90 24.14
C ASP A 71 -8.30 -47.49 24.76
N SER A 72 -8.50 -46.54 23.83
CA SER A 72 -9.10 -45.20 23.92
C SER A 72 -8.37 -44.10 24.72
N THR A 73 -7.72 -43.20 23.99
CA THR A 73 -8.25 -41.83 23.88
C THR A 73 -8.21 -41.45 22.41
N ASP A 74 -9.33 -40.90 21.97
CA ASP A 74 -9.62 -40.52 20.60
C ASP A 74 -8.44 -39.76 19.99
N GLY A 75 -8.01 -40.19 18.81
CA GLY A 75 -7.38 -39.27 17.88
C GLY A 75 -8.37 -38.13 17.73
N THR A 76 -8.05 -36.98 18.32
CA THR A 76 -8.82 -35.76 18.15
C THR A 76 -9.07 -35.62 16.68
N ASP A 77 -10.36 -35.63 16.37
CA ASP A 77 -10.95 -35.49 15.05
C ASP A 77 -9.96 -34.78 14.11
N SER A 78 -9.63 -35.47 13.03
CA SER A 78 -9.62 -34.84 11.72
C SER A 78 -10.92 -34.06 11.64
N SER A 79 -10.90 -32.81 12.12
CA SER A 79 -11.92 -31.80 11.90
C SER A 79 -12.08 -31.76 10.40
N ALA A 80 -13.08 -32.49 9.92
CA ALA A 80 -13.48 -32.53 8.54
C ALA A 80 -13.49 -31.09 8.06
N ALA A 81 -12.62 -30.81 7.09
CA ALA A 81 -12.43 -29.50 6.49
C ALA A 81 -13.80 -28.97 6.09
N VAL A 82 -14.32 -28.04 6.88
CA VAL A 82 -15.49 -27.27 6.48
C VAL A 82 -14.96 -26.34 5.39
N PRO A 83 -15.48 -26.42 4.15
CA PRO A 83 -15.06 -25.52 3.10
C PRO A 83 -15.30 -24.10 3.61
N PRO A 84 -14.32 -23.21 3.43
CA PRO A 84 -14.45 -21.91 4.01
C PRO A 84 -15.59 -21.16 3.33
N ARG A 85 -16.45 -20.50 4.13
CA ARG A 85 -17.59 -19.74 3.60
C ARG A 85 -17.16 -18.29 3.45
N GLY A 86 -16.66 -17.93 2.26
CA GLY A 86 -16.57 -16.55 1.83
C GLY A 86 -17.68 -16.26 0.83
N VAL A 87 -18.54 -15.30 1.12
CA VAL A 87 -19.27 -14.63 0.03
C VAL A 87 -18.30 -13.54 -0.45
N LEU A 88 -17.67 -13.72 -1.61
CA LEU A 88 -16.85 -12.68 -2.24
C LEU A 88 -17.74 -11.72 -3.05
N ASP A 89 -18.87 -11.28 -2.49
CA ASP A 89 -19.76 -10.27 -3.06
C ASP A 89 -19.37 -8.86 -2.58
N THR A 90 -18.12 -8.67 -2.12
CA THR A 90 -17.60 -7.37 -1.71
C THR A 90 -16.10 -7.27 -2.02
N ALA A 91 -15.58 -6.05 -2.14
CA ALA A 91 -14.14 -5.77 -2.24
C ALA A 91 -13.33 -6.16 -0.98
N GLN A 92 -14.01 -6.61 0.08
CA GLN A 92 -13.41 -7.06 1.35
C GLN A 92 -14.03 -8.39 1.78
N PRO A 93 -13.71 -9.49 1.09
CA PRO A 93 -14.26 -10.77 1.45
C PRO A 93 -13.91 -11.19 2.88
N LEU A 94 -14.90 -11.79 3.54
CA LEU A 94 -14.71 -12.44 4.83
C LEU A 94 -14.19 -13.86 4.59
N PHE A 95 -12.96 -14.12 5.01
CA PHE A 95 -12.38 -15.46 5.07
C PHE A 95 -12.69 -16.07 6.43
N VAL A 96 -13.21 -17.30 6.46
CA VAL A 96 -13.54 -18.01 7.70
C VAL A 96 -12.97 -19.43 7.64
N TRP A 97 -12.20 -19.84 8.64
CA TRP A 97 -11.57 -21.17 8.71
C TRP A 97 -11.56 -21.72 10.14
N PRO A 98 -11.48 -23.05 10.34
CA PRO A 98 -11.38 -23.63 11.69
C PRO A 98 -10.07 -23.23 12.38
N ALA A 99 -10.14 -22.90 13.68
CA ALA A 99 -8.95 -22.61 14.46
C ALA A 99 -8.08 -23.86 14.64
N VAL A 100 -6.76 -23.67 14.56
CA VAL A 100 -5.75 -24.68 14.86
C VAL A 100 -5.24 -24.43 16.29
N PRO A 101 -5.36 -25.41 17.21
CA PRO A 101 -4.88 -25.26 18.58
C PRO A 101 -3.39 -24.93 18.63
N ASN A 102 -3.01 -23.94 19.44
CA ASN A 102 -1.64 -23.44 19.60
C ASN A 102 -1.00 -22.86 18.34
N ALA A 103 -1.80 -22.47 17.33
CA ALA A 103 -1.28 -21.69 16.20
C ALA A 103 -0.70 -20.36 16.69
N GLU A 104 0.49 -20.03 16.22
CA GLU A 104 1.18 -18.76 16.46
C GLU A 104 0.91 -17.77 15.32
N ALA A 105 0.55 -18.28 14.13
CA ALA A 105 0.17 -17.47 12.98
C ALA A 105 -0.73 -18.26 12.00
N TYR A 106 -1.44 -17.52 11.16
CA TYR A 106 -2.16 -18.01 9.99
C TYR A 106 -1.75 -17.19 8.78
N LYS A 107 -1.47 -17.85 7.66
CA LYS A 107 -1.18 -17.22 6.37
C LYS A 107 -2.32 -17.50 5.41
N ILE A 108 -3.07 -16.47 5.05
CA ILE A 108 -4.12 -16.53 4.02
C ILE A 108 -3.45 -16.28 2.67
N VAL A 109 -3.73 -17.13 1.68
CA VAL A 109 -3.23 -16.97 0.31
C VAL A 109 -4.40 -16.99 -0.67
N VAL A 110 -4.48 -15.97 -1.53
CA VAL A 110 -5.47 -15.84 -2.60
C VAL A 110 -4.73 -15.79 -3.93
N LYS A 111 -5.15 -16.61 -4.90
CA LYS A 111 -4.53 -16.75 -6.22
C LYS A 111 -5.55 -16.47 -7.31
N ASP A 112 -5.18 -15.62 -8.25
CA ASP A 112 -5.84 -15.44 -9.53
C ASP A 112 -5.21 -16.38 -10.57
N ALA A 113 -5.99 -16.82 -11.56
CA ALA A 113 -5.55 -17.68 -12.66
C ALA A 113 -4.48 -17.04 -13.57
N GLY A 114 -4.25 -15.73 -13.46
CA GLY A 114 -3.28 -15.00 -14.30
C GLY A 114 -2.33 -14.00 -13.61
N ALA A 115 -2.41 -13.79 -12.29
CA ALA A 115 -1.68 -12.73 -11.59
C ALA A 115 -0.92 -13.19 -10.33
N SER A 116 -0.01 -12.34 -9.84
CA SER A 116 0.70 -12.50 -8.56
C SER A 116 -0.31 -12.66 -7.41
N GLY A 117 -0.26 -13.80 -6.72
CA GLY A 117 -1.19 -14.10 -5.62
C GLY A 117 -0.99 -13.16 -4.41
N TYR A 118 -2.08 -12.81 -3.74
CA TYR A 118 -2.07 -12.13 -2.46
C TYR A 118 -1.74 -13.12 -1.34
N ALA A 119 -0.90 -12.70 -0.38
CA ALA A 119 -0.67 -13.44 0.85
C ALA A 119 -0.60 -12.50 2.05
N ARG A 120 -1.29 -12.83 3.14
CA ARG A 120 -1.25 -12.09 4.41
C ARG A 120 -1.07 -13.06 5.57
N SER A 121 -0.14 -12.72 6.46
CA SER A 121 0.04 -13.40 7.73
C SER A 121 -0.70 -12.66 8.84
N LEU A 122 -1.33 -13.42 9.73
CA LEU A 122 -2.14 -12.97 10.86
C LEU A 122 -1.68 -13.71 12.11
N ASP A 123 -1.63 -13.04 13.24
CA ASP A 123 -1.60 -13.74 14.53
C ASP A 123 -3.02 -14.21 14.94
N PRO A 124 -3.17 -15.09 15.95
CA PRO A 124 -4.49 -15.56 16.39
C PRO A 124 -5.46 -14.47 16.87
N VAL A 125 -4.95 -13.33 17.34
CA VAL A 125 -5.77 -12.20 17.77
C VAL A 125 -6.35 -11.50 16.54
N ALA A 126 -5.51 -11.20 15.55
CA ALA A 126 -5.90 -10.59 14.28
C ALA A 126 -6.82 -11.51 13.44
N ALA A 127 -6.76 -12.83 13.67
CA ALA A 127 -7.65 -13.82 13.09
C ALA A 127 -8.93 -14.08 13.91
N ASN A 128 -9.19 -13.31 14.98
CA ASN A 128 -10.35 -13.46 15.86
C ASN A 128 -10.53 -14.85 16.49
N CYS A 129 -9.43 -15.57 16.74
CA CYS A 129 -9.45 -16.93 17.30
C CYS A 129 -8.34 -17.19 18.33
N GLN A 130 -8.07 -16.20 19.19
CA GLN A 130 -7.00 -16.26 20.20
C GLN A 130 -7.08 -17.43 21.19
N THR A 131 -8.24 -18.08 21.33
CA THR A 131 -8.41 -19.25 22.18
C THR A 131 -7.94 -20.54 21.51
N GLY A 132 -7.58 -20.52 20.22
CA GLY A 132 -7.23 -21.72 19.45
C GLY A 132 -8.41 -22.69 19.25
N GLU A 133 -9.63 -22.22 19.49
CA GLU A 133 -10.87 -22.98 19.43
C GLU A 133 -11.91 -22.23 18.58
N GLY A 134 -12.80 -22.97 17.92
CA GLY A 134 -13.88 -22.39 17.11
C GLY A 134 -13.44 -22.02 15.69
N MET A 135 -13.95 -20.91 15.18
CA MET A 135 -13.65 -20.42 13.83
C MET A 135 -12.81 -19.15 13.91
N CYS A 136 -11.74 -19.10 13.13
CA CYS A 136 -11.01 -17.89 12.81
C CYS A 136 -11.71 -17.15 11.67
N SER A 137 -11.56 -15.83 11.65
CA SER A 137 -12.02 -15.02 10.54
C SER A 137 -11.18 -13.76 10.33
N ALA A 138 -11.04 -13.37 9.07
CA ALA A 138 -10.38 -12.14 8.69
C ALA A 138 -11.04 -11.54 7.44
N THR A 139 -11.18 -10.23 7.42
CA THR A 139 -11.45 -9.47 6.20
C THR A 139 -10.13 -8.99 5.61
N THR A 140 -10.04 -9.03 4.29
CA THR A 140 -8.89 -8.51 3.56
C THR A 140 -9.42 -7.73 2.37
N ALA A 141 -8.93 -6.52 2.17
CA ALA A 141 -9.14 -5.80 0.92
C ALA A 141 -8.44 -6.56 -0.20
N LEU A 142 -9.23 -7.04 -1.17
CA LEU A 142 -8.72 -7.59 -2.39
C LEU A 142 -8.80 -6.51 -3.47
N ALA A 143 -7.66 -6.09 -4.02
CA ALA A 143 -7.66 -5.31 -5.26
C ALA A 143 -8.33 -6.15 -6.35
N TYR A 144 -9.09 -5.52 -7.25
CA TYR A 144 -9.89 -6.19 -8.29
C TYR A 144 -9.16 -7.40 -8.92
N TYR A 145 -9.66 -8.62 -8.67
CA TYR A 145 -9.15 -9.85 -9.27
C TYR A 145 -10.14 -10.38 -10.30
N ASP A 146 -9.63 -11.11 -11.31
CA ASP A 146 -10.48 -11.70 -12.34
C ASP A 146 -11.45 -12.75 -11.74
N ASN A 147 -12.48 -13.13 -12.50
CA ASN A 147 -13.65 -13.90 -12.04
C ASN A 147 -13.35 -15.37 -11.65
N ASN A 148 -12.10 -15.74 -11.39
CA ASN A 148 -11.64 -17.08 -11.01
C ASN A 148 -10.58 -17.02 -9.90
N LEU A 149 -11.03 -16.78 -8.67
CA LEU A 149 -10.16 -16.79 -7.51
C LEU A 149 -10.09 -18.18 -6.88
N SER A 150 -8.91 -18.54 -6.40
CA SER A 150 -8.71 -19.68 -5.51
C SER A 150 -7.98 -19.26 -4.24
N TRP A 151 -8.29 -19.87 -3.10
CA TRP A 151 -7.64 -19.48 -1.85
C TRP A 151 -7.49 -20.63 -0.85
N TYR A 152 -6.54 -20.48 0.07
CA TYR A 152 -6.25 -21.43 1.15
C TYR A 152 -5.60 -20.73 2.37
N VAL A 153 -5.56 -21.43 3.50
CA VAL A 153 -4.89 -20.98 4.74
C VAL A 153 -3.82 -21.98 5.16
N GLU A 154 -2.69 -21.47 5.64
CA GLU A 154 -1.59 -22.23 6.25
C GLU A 154 -1.40 -21.75 7.69
N SER A 155 -1.47 -22.63 8.69
CA SER A 155 -1.21 -22.30 10.10
C SER A 155 0.25 -22.56 10.47
N THR A 156 0.84 -21.76 11.35
CA THR A 156 2.19 -22.01 11.92
C THR A 156 2.06 -22.39 13.39
N VAL A 157 2.68 -23.50 13.80
CA VAL A 157 2.72 -23.96 15.20
C VAL A 157 4.18 -24.22 15.59
N ASN A 158 4.66 -23.63 16.69
CA ASN A 158 6.06 -23.71 17.13
C ASN A 158 7.06 -23.32 16.03
N GLY A 159 6.78 -22.25 15.28
CA GLY A 159 7.59 -21.81 14.14
C GLY A 159 7.60 -22.75 12.92
N VAL A 160 6.79 -23.82 12.90
CA VAL A 160 6.70 -24.76 11.77
C VAL A 160 5.39 -24.53 10.99
N PRO A 161 5.45 -24.23 9.68
CA PRO A 161 4.27 -24.21 8.83
C PRO A 161 3.60 -25.58 8.78
N GLY A 162 2.29 -25.60 9.03
CA GLY A 162 1.42 -26.76 8.98
C GLY A 162 0.90 -27.03 7.57
N PRO A 163 0.04 -28.07 7.41
CA PRO A 163 -0.60 -28.33 6.13
C PRO A 163 -1.50 -27.17 5.70
N VAL A 164 -1.57 -26.94 4.39
CA VAL A 164 -2.55 -25.99 3.80
C VAL A 164 -3.96 -26.57 3.90
N SER A 165 -4.96 -25.70 4.06
CA SER A 165 -6.37 -26.06 3.95
C SER A 165 -6.71 -26.56 2.53
N GLU A 166 -7.87 -27.19 2.37
CA GLU A 166 -8.44 -27.40 1.03
C GLU A 166 -8.59 -26.07 0.29
N THR A 167 -8.26 -26.07 -1.00
CA THR A 167 -8.38 -24.88 -1.86
C THR A 167 -9.82 -24.71 -2.32
N ASP A 168 -10.40 -23.54 -2.05
CA ASP A 168 -11.72 -23.18 -2.55
C ASP A 168 -11.61 -22.38 -3.86
N SER A 169 -12.59 -22.50 -4.76
CA SER A 169 -12.61 -21.83 -6.08
C SER A 169 -13.91 -21.05 -6.25
N ILE A 170 -13.82 -19.78 -6.67
CA ILE A 170 -14.96 -18.86 -6.66
C ILE A 170 -15.15 -18.22 -8.04
N THR A 171 -16.40 -18.22 -8.50
CA THR A 171 -16.88 -17.49 -9.68
C THR A 171 -17.85 -16.40 -9.22
N THR A 172 -17.52 -15.14 -9.47
CA THR A 172 -18.35 -13.98 -9.11
C THR A 172 -19.48 -13.81 -10.14
N PRO A 173 -20.75 -13.63 -9.73
CA PRO A 173 -21.75 -13.09 -10.64
C PRO A 173 -21.59 -11.57 -10.68
N LEU A 174 -21.22 -11.03 -11.84
CA LEU A 174 -21.35 -9.60 -12.14
C LEU A 174 -22.80 -9.18 -11.93
N SER A 175 -23.08 -8.34 -10.93
CA SER A 175 -24.33 -7.58 -10.90
C SER A 175 -24.06 -6.14 -10.46
N GLU A 176 -24.48 -5.20 -11.30
CA GLU A 176 -24.27 -3.76 -11.27
C GLU A 176 -24.92 -3.03 -10.07
N ASP A 177 -25.29 -3.72 -8.99
CA ASP A 177 -26.04 -3.16 -7.83
C ASP A 177 -25.37 -3.44 -6.45
N MET A 178 -24.06 -3.71 -6.43
CA MET A 178 -23.35 -4.14 -5.21
C MET A 178 -22.79 -2.94 -4.41
N GLN A 179 -23.62 -2.30 -3.59
CA GLN A 179 -23.12 -1.41 -2.52
C GLN A 179 -22.77 -2.25 -1.27
N PRO A 180 -21.61 -2.02 -0.62
CA PRO A 180 -21.23 -2.79 0.56
C PRO A 180 -22.16 -2.48 1.74
N ILE A 181 -22.54 -3.50 2.49
CA ILE A 181 -23.19 -3.35 3.80
C ILE A 181 -22.07 -3.25 4.86
N LEU A 182 -21.65 -2.06 5.27
CA LEU A 182 -20.64 -1.82 6.30
C LEU A 182 -21.31 -1.43 7.65
N SER A 183 -21.87 -2.38 8.39
CA SER A 183 -22.41 -2.05 9.72
C SER A 183 -21.36 -1.74 10.82
N ASN A 184 -20.07 -1.53 10.50
CA ASN A 184 -18.97 -1.40 11.48
C ASN A 184 -17.88 -0.36 11.08
N THR A 185 -17.19 0.19 12.09
CA THR A 185 -15.94 0.97 11.92
C THR A 185 -14.75 0.02 11.76
N ILE A 186 -13.91 0.26 10.75
CA ILE A 186 -12.59 -0.39 10.59
C ILE A 186 -11.53 0.56 11.13
N ALA A 187 -10.64 0.07 11.99
CA ALA A 187 -9.48 0.80 12.49
C ALA A 187 -8.21 0.00 12.20
N ASP A 188 -7.19 0.64 11.63
CA ASP A 188 -5.92 -0.02 11.31
C ASP A 188 -4.72 0.90 11.62
N CYS A 189 -3.76 0.35 12.36
CA CYS A 189 -2.57 1.04 12.84
C CYS A 189 -1.33 0.69 12.00
N GLU A 190 -1.39 -0.36 11.17
CA GLU A 190 -0.22 -0.81 10.43
C GLU A 190 0.18 0.24 9.40
N ALA A 191 1.48 0.49 9.31
CA ALA A 191 2.01 1.34 8.24
C ALA A 191 1.65 0.71 6.90
N TRP A 192 1.14 1.52 5.97
CA TRP A 192 0.63 1.08 4.67
C TRP A 192 -0.65 0.24 4.71
N ALA A 193 -1.32 0.15 5.86
CA ALA A 193 -2.68 -0.37 5.92
C ALA A 193 -3.57 0.39 4.94
N SER A 194 -4.45 -0.32 4.23
CA SER A 194 -5.38 0.32 3.30
C SER A 194 -6.78 -0.26 3.41
N VAL A 195 -7.77 0.61 3.24
CA VAL A 195 -9.18 0.27 3.31
C VAL A 195 -9.89 0.87 2.10
N ALA A 196 -10.29 0.01 1.16
CA ALA A 196 -11.08 0.41 0.01
C ALA A 196 -12.56 0.62 0.39
N TYR A 197 -13.19 1.63 -0.21
CA TYR A 197 -14.63 1.89 -0.10
C TYR A 197 -15.12 2.65 -1.35
N ASP A 198 -16.22 2.20 -1.96
CA ASP A 198 -16.70 2.73 -3.25
C ASP A 198 -15.54 2.78 -4.27
N LYS A 199 -15.30 3.95 -4.88
CA LYS A 199 -14.21 4.23 -5.81
C LYS A 199 -13.02 4.94 -5.16
N TYR A 200 -12.81 4.72 -3.85
CA TYR A 200 -11.77 5.35 -3.04
C TYR A 200 -10.98 4.33 -2.21
N VAL A 201 -9.78 4.71 -1.77
CA VAL A 201 -8.97 3.94 -0.82
C VAL A 201 -8.45 4.87 0.26
N VAL A 202 -8.62 4.53 1.53
CA VAL A 202 -7.90 5.16 2.64
C VAL A 202 -6.56 4.44 2.82
N LEU A 203 -5.45 5.18 2.92
CA LEU A 203 -4.11 4.62 3.11
C LEU A 203 -3.46 5.20 4.36
N ASN A 204 -2.97 4.32 5.25
CA ASN A 204 -2.17 4.68 6.42
C ASN A 204 -0.71 4.93 6.05
N ASN A 205 -0.48 5.92 5.19
CA ASN A 205 0.81 6.15 4.56
C ASN A 205 1.80 6.80 5.53
N ALA A 206 2.54 5.98 6.27
CA ALA A 206 3.63 6.37 7.15
C ALA A 206 5.01 6.19 6.47
N TRP A 207 5.14 6.59 5.21
CA TRP A 207 6.29 6.26 4.35
C TRP A 207 7.66 6.66 4.90
N ASN A 208 7.72 7.70 5.74
CA ASN A 208 8.96 8.20 6.32
C ASN A 208 9.01 8.07 7.84
N ALA A 209 8.28 7.11 8.42
CA ALA A 209 8.29 6.85 9.87
C ALA A 209 9.70 6.70 10.45
N LYS A 210 10.64 6.16 9.67
CA LYS A 210 12.07 6.03 10.02
C LYS A 210 12.79 7.36 10.29
N ALA A 211 12.21 8.49 9.89
CA ALA A 211 12.75 9.80 10.22
C ALA A 211 12.55 10.13 11.70
N MET A 212 11.71 9.38 12.43
CA MET A 212 11.61 9.48 13.88
C MET A 212 12.85 8.93 14.58
N SER A 213 13.19 9.53 15.71
CA SER A 213 14.32 9.11 16.57
C SER A 213 14.04 7.81 17.32
N ASN A 214 12.76 7.44 17.49
CA ASN A 214 12.30 6.24 18.15
C ASN A 214 10.89 5.85 17.65
N ASP A 215 10.45 4.63 17.98
CA ASP A 215 9.19 4.04 17.48
C ASP A 215 7.97 4.29 18.40
N SER A 216 8.02 5.30 19.28
CA SER A 216 6.88 5.61 20.18
C SER A 216 5.78 6.45 19.51
N TRP A 217 5.97 6.83 18.24
CA TRP A 217 4.94 7.50 17.45
C TRP A 217 3.75 6.57 17.20
N SER A 218 2.59 7.15 16.85
CA SER A 218 1.42 6.37 16.46
C SER A 218 0.65 7.03 15.32
N GLN A 219 0.03 6.23 14.46
CA GLN A 219 -0.88 6.69 13.41
C GLN A 219 -1.90 5.59 13.11
N ILE A 220 -3.18 5.94 13.12
CA ILE A 220 -4.30 5.00 12.97
C ILE A 220 -5.30 5.58 11.99
N ILE A 221 -5.63 4.84 10.93
CA ILE A 221 -6.75 5.17 10.05
C ILE A 221 -8.03 4.54 10.57
N ASN A 222 -9.15 5.23 10.39
CA ASN A 222 -10.49 4.78 10.73
C ASN A 222 -11.41 5.00 9.52
N VAL A 223 -12.20 4.00 9.17
CA VAL A 223 -13.22 4.08 8.11
C VAL A 223 -14.55 3.67 8.72
N THR A 224 -15.49 4.61 8.78
CA THR A 224 -16.81 4.38 9.37
C THR A 224 -17.88 4.54 8.31
N GLU A 225 -18.70 3.51 8.07
CA GLU A 225 -19.96 3.72 7.38
C GLU A 225 -21.02 4.22 8.37
N ASN A 226 -21.66 5.31 7.98
CA ASN A 226 -22.71 5.95 8.75
C ASN A 226 -24.07 5.31 8.43
N ALA A 227 -25.04 5.47 9.33
CA ALA A 227 -26.39 4.91 9.15
C ALA A 227 -27.13 5.38 7.87
N ASN A 228 -26.63 6.42 7.19
CA ASN A 228 -27.15 6.94 5.93
C ASN A 228 -26.43 6.35 4.69
N GLY A 229 -25.50 5.39 4.86
CA GLY A 229 -24.70 4.79 3.79
C GLY A 229 -23.51 5.62 3.33
N SER A 230 -23.25 6.80 3.93
CA SER A 230 -22.01 7.54 3.66
C SER A 230 -20.84 6.93 4.42
N VAL A 231 -19.64 6.99 3.84
CA VAL A 231 -18.41 6.54 4.49
C VAL A 231 -17.61 7.77 4.94
N THR A 232 -17.09 7.72 6.16
CA THR A 232 -16.25 8.76 6.76
C THR A 232 -14.86 8.21 7.08
N PRO A 233 -13.85 8.55 6.27
CA PRO A 233 -12.45 8.38 6.59
C PRO A 233 -12.02 9.32 7.72
N ALA A 234 -11.15 8.84 8.59
CA ALA A 234 -10.53 9.61 9.65
C ALA A 234 -9.15 9.04 9.99
N TRP A 235 -8.32 9.83 10.65
CA TRP A 235 -7.09 9.33 11.25
C TRP A 235 -6.73 10.07 12.52
N SER A 236 -6.12 9.35 13.46
CA SER A 236 -5.53 9.89 14.68
C SER A 236 -4.05 9.61 14.69
N TYR A 237 -3.25 10.53 15.22
CA TYR A 237 -1.81 10.43 15.17
C TYR A 237 -1.13 11.11 16.37
N ASP A 238 0.08 10.66 16.65
CA ASP A 238 1.05 11.29 17.53
C ASP A 238 2.44 11.07 16.92
N TRP A 239 2.97 12.13 16.28
CA TRP A 239 4.32 12.15 15.71
C TRP A 239 5.34 12.84 16.62
N LEU A 240 5.07 12.84 17.93
CA LEU A 240 5.95 13.36 18.99
C LEU A 240 6.30 14.85 18.80
N GLY A 241 7.34 15.35 19.46
CA GLY A 241 7.75 16.74 19.38
C GLY A 241 8.62 17.05 18.14
N GLN A 242 8.71 18.34 17.81
CA GLN A 242 9.54 18.88 16.72
C GLN A 242 10.98 18.33 16.70
N PHE A 243 11.58 18.11 17.88
CA PHE A 243 12.96 17.66 18.03
C PHE A 243 13.13 16.14 18.15
N ASP A 244 12.05 15.37 18.02
CA ASP A 244 12.09 13.90 18.07
C ASP A 244 12.41 13.28 16.69
N THR A 245 12.86 14.10 15.73
CA THR A 245 13.39 13.65 14.43
C THR A 245 14.82 13.11 14.60
N ASN A 246 15.12 11.97 13.98
CA ASN A 246 16.44 11.36 13.95
C ASN A 246 17.46 12.33 13.33
N SER A 247 18.63 12.46 13.96
CA SER A 247 19.67 13.42 13.56
C SER A 247 20.25 13.22 12.14
N GLN A 248 19.98 12.09 11.49
CA GLN A 248 20.33 11.85 10.09
C GLN A 248 19.42 12.61 9.11
N PHE A 249 18.27 13.08 9.59
CA PHE A 249 17.24 13.76 8.82
C PHE A 249 17.15 15.23 9.24
N GLY A 250 16.61 16.06 8.36
CA GLY A 250 16.25 17.43 8.73
C GLY A 250 15.07 17.42 9.70
N GLU A 251 15.07 18.32 10.68
CA GLU A 251 13.93 18.59 11.59
C GLU A 251 12.58 18.69 10.86
N PHE A 252 12.63 19.13 9.60
CA PHE A 252 11.50 19.41 8.75
C PHE A 252 11.15 18.31 7.75
N GLU A 253 11.65 17.09 7.96
CA GLU A 253 11.19 15.95 7.17
C GLU A 253 9.72 15.63 7.48
N VAL A 254 8.94 15.44 6.41
CA VAL A 254 7.58 14.90 6.50
C VAL A 254 7.69 13.44 6.97
N LYS A 255 6.86 13.04 7.93
CA LYS A 255 6.85 11.68 8.51
C LYS A 255 5.86 10.76 7.81
N ALA A 256 4.70 11.32 7.48
CA ALA A 256 3.57 10.58 6.94
C ALA A 256 2.64 11.48 6.13
N TYR A 257 1.79 10.83 5.34
CA TYR A 257 0.72 11.43 4.57
C TYR A 257 -0.51 10.50 4.55
N PRO A 258 -1.15 10.20 5.69
CA PRO A 258 -2.39 9.44 5.68
C PRO A 258 -3.42 10.16 4.80
N GLU A 259 -4.10 9.40 3.97
CA GLU A 259 -4.74 9.94 2.78
C GLU A 259 -5.92 9.12 2.28
N VAL A 260 -6.73 9.76 1.45
CA VAL A 260 -7.76 9.13 0.64
C VAL A 260 -7.41 9.32 -0.83
N LEU A 261 -7.42 8.22 -1.58
CA LEU A 261 -7.01 8.14 -2.97
C LEU A 261 -8.25 8.07 -3.90
N TYR A 262 -8.20 8.79 -5.02
CA TYR A 262 -9.10 8.67 -6.17
C TYR A 262 -8.28 8.50 -7.47
N GLY A 263 -8.09 7.25 -7.88
CA GLY A 263 -7.28 6.78 -9.01
C GLY A 263 -6.21 5.79 -8.57
N PRO A 264 -5.34 5.34 -9.48
CA PRO A 264 -4.12 4.59 -9.16
C PRO A 264 -3.01 5.47 -8.54
N LYS A 265 -2.38 5.01 -7.44
CA LYS A 265 -1.18 5.64 -6.86
C LYS A 265 0.08 4.78 -7.01
N LEU A 266 0.10 3.58 -6.42
CA LEU A 266 1.26 2.68 -6.35
C LEU A 266 0.81 1.22 -6.26
N GLY A 267 1.47 0.30 -6.98
CA GLY A 267 1.28 -1.14 -6.83
C GLY A 267 -0.18 -1.57 -6.73
N THR A 268 -0.59 -2.08 -5.56
CA THR A 268 -1.95 -2.53 -5.28
C THR A 268 -2.90 -1.45 -4.74
N HIS A 269 -2.41 -0.23 -4.51
CA HIS A 269 -3.20 0.91 -4.05
C HIS A 269 -3.84 1.62 -5.24
N VAL A 270 -4.90 0.99 -5.75
CA VAL A 270 -5.70 1.48 -6.88
C VAL A 270 -7.14 1.61 -6.42
N SER A 271 -7.73 2.79 -6.62
CA SER A 271 -9.14 3.01 -6.33
C SER A 271 -9.96 3.13 -7.62
N GLY A 272 -10.94 2.25 -7.81
CA GLY A 272 -11.80 2.23 -8.99
C GLY A 272 -11.08 1.90 -10.30
N SER A 273 -11.87 1.63 -11.34
CA SER A 273 -11.40 1.47 -12.72
C SER A 273 -11.17 2.82 -13.41
N LYS A 274 -10.52 2.81 -14.57
CA LYS A 274 -10.39 4.00 -15.42
C LYS A 274 -11.74 4.54 -15.87
N GLU A 275 -12.72 3.68 -16.10
CA GLU A 275 -14.09 4.06 -16.46
C GLU A 275 -14.81 4.75 -15.29
N GLU A 276 -14.56 4.34 -14.06
CA GLU A 276 -15.19 4.90 -12.85
C GLU A 276 -14.49 6.15 -12.30
N THR A 277 -13.20 6.33 -12.64
CA THR A 277 -12.38 7.42 -12.12
C THR A 277 -11.93 8.43 -13.16
N GLY A 278 -11.95 8.06 -14.44
CA GLY A 278 -11.35 8.87 -15.51
C GLY A 278 -9.82 8.90 -15.44
N LEU A 279 -9.20 8.09 -14.57
CA LEU A 279 -7.76 8.04 -14.31
C LEU A 279 -7.23 6.60 -14.43
N PRO A 280 -6.00 6.39 -14.93
CA PRO A 280 -5.05 7.40 -15.33
C PRO A 280 -5.37 7.97 -16.73
N GLU A 281 -5.09 9.25 -16.95
CA GLU A 281 -5.32 9.91 -18.24
C GLU A 281 -4.28 10.99 -18.52
N GLN A 282 -3.96 11.19 -19.80
CA GLN A 282 -2.97 12.17 -20.22
C GLN A 282 -3.42 13.59 -19.89
N VAL A 283 -2.49 14.46 -19.48
CA VAL A 283 -2.74 15.87 -19.14
C VAL A 283 -3.53 16.59 -20.23
N LYS A 284 -3.25 16.33 -21.52
CA LYS A 284 -3.97 16.93 -22.64
C LYS A 284 -5.42 16.46 -22.82
N ASN A 285 -5.77 15.30 -22.27
CA ASN A 285 -7.07 14.65 -22.41
C ASN A 285 -7.88 14.64 -21.10
N LEU A 286 -7.33 15.17 -20.00
CA LEU A 286 -7.98 15.11 -18.69
C LEU A 286 -9.41 15.69 -18.74
N PRO A 287 -10.40 14.97 -18.17
CA PRO A 287 -11.73 15.51 -17.99
C PRO A 287 -11.74 16.62 -16.92
N GLU A 288 -12.88 17.28 -16.77
CA GLU A 288 -13.06 18.31 -15.74
C GLU A 288 -13.40 17.65 -14.40
N PHE A 289 -12.42 17.55 -13.51
CA PHE A 289 -12.66 17.04 -12.16
C PHE A 289 -13.15 18.15 -11.23
N VAL A 290 -14.34 17.97 -10.66
CA VAL A 290 -14.83 18.77 -9.54
C VAL A 290 -14.63 17.98 -8.25
N VAL A 291 -13.74 18.48 -7.41
CA VAL A 291 -13.38 17.92 -6.11
C VAL A 291 -14.09 18.71 -5.02
N ARG A 292 -14.88 18.06 -4.18
CA ARG A 292 -15.42 18.65 -2.96
C ARG A 292 -14.71 18.08 -1.76
N TYR A 293 -14.42 18.93 -0.80
CA TYR A 293 -13.85 18.53 0.47
C TYR A 293 -14.57 19.23 1.62
N ASP A 294 -14.72 18.52 2.73
CA ASP A 294 -15.08 19.04 4.04
C ASP A 294 -14.37 18.19 5.09
N PHE A 295 -13.67 18.84 6.01
CA PHE A 295 -12.96 18.15 7.07
C PHE A 295 -13.07 18.87 8.40
N SER A 296 -12.83 18.12 9.46
CA SER A 296 -12.69 18.64 10.82
C SER A 296 -11.47 18.01 11.48
N GLU A 297 -10.88 18.74 12.41
CA GLU A 297 -9.64 18.33 13.06
C GLU A 297 -9.60 18.78 14.52
N THR A 298 -8.84 18.04 15.30
CA THR A 298 -8.38 18.45 16.63
C THR A 298 -6.86 18.37 16.62
N LEU A 299 -6.19 19.47 16.98
CA LEU A 299 -4.74 19.57 16.99
C LEU A 299 -4.27 19.91 18.39
N GLU A 300 -3.16 19.31 18.81
CA GLU A 300 -2.38 19.85 19.93
C GLU A 300 -1.74 21.19 19.54
N GLU A 301 -1.37 22.01 20.53
CA GLU A 301 -0.95 23.40 20.34
C GLU A 301 0.28 23.54 19.41
N ASP A 302 1.16 22.54 19.41
CA ASP A 302 2.41 22.52 18.66
C ASP A 302 2.37 21.61 17.42
N ALA A 303 1.22 21.02 17.08
CA ALA A 303 1.10 20.14 15.92
C ALA A 303 1.35 20.89 14.61
N GLU A 304 2.29 20.39 13.81
CA GLU A 304 2.65 20.97 12.53
C GLU A 304 2.36 19.99 11.41
N ARG A 305 1.34 20.34 10.63
CA ARG A 305 0.83 19.52 9.53
C ARG A 305 -0.02 20.37 8.57
N ASN A 306 -0.10 19.95 7.32
CA ASN A 306 -0.97 20.59 6.33
C ASN A 306 -2.26 19.77 6.12
N VAL A 307 -3.19 20.31 5.36
CA VAL A 307 -4.18 19.50 4.63
C VAL A 307 -3.94 19.80 3.17
N ALA A 308 -3.51 18.80 2.43
CA ALA A 308 -3.14 18.92 1.04
C ALA A 308 -3.97 17.96 0.20
N LEU A 309 -4.26 18.41 -1.03
CA LEU A 309 -4.57 17.51 -2.10
C LEU A 309 -3.33 17.33 -2.98
N GLU A 310 -3.11 16.15 -3.53
CA GLU A 310 -1.96 15.89 -4.41
C GLU A 310 -2.31 15.06 -5.64
N SER A 311 -1.49 15.23 -6.68
CA SER A 311 -1.43 14.34 -7.83
C SER A 311 0.03 14.14 -8.24
N PHE A 312 0.39 12.87 -8.44
CA PHE A 312 1.58 12.50 -9.20
C PHE A 312 1.24 12.33 -10.68
N PHE A 313 2.21 12.68 -11.52
CA PHE A 313 2.16 12.49 -12.96
C PHE A 313 3.24 11.51 -13.39
N HIS A 314 2.94 10.73 -14.43
CA HIS A 314 3.72 9.57 -14.86
C HIS A 314 4.02 9.64 -16.36
N ASP A 315 5.11 9.00 -16.81
CA ASP A 315 5.47 8.96 -18.23
C ASP A 315 4.74 7.87 -19.04
N SER A 316 3.98 7.00 -18.38
CA SER A 316 3.07 6.02 -18.97
C SER A 316 1.75 5.89 -18.21
N ASP A 317 0.77 5.23 -18.81
CA ASP A 317 -0.52 4.89 -18.22
C ASP A 317 -0.45 3.72 -17.22
N ASP A 318 0.59 2.89 -17.29
CA ASP A 318 0.93 1.93 -16.25
C ASP A 318 1.56 2.66 -15.05
N ILE A 319 0.73 3.01 -14.06
CA ILE A 319 1.11 3.84 -12.93
C ILE A 319 1.95 3.05 -11.92
N ARG A 320 3.18 3.51 -11.71
CA ARG A 320 4.15 2.90 -10.81
C ARG A 320 4.82 3.97 -9.98
N GLY A 321 5.25 3.65 -8.77
CA GLY A 321 6.09 4.55 -8.01
C GLY A 321 7.16 3.86 -7.17
N PRO A 322 7.59 4.46 -6.05
CA PRO A 322 8.89 4.15 -5.48
C PRO A 322 8.95 2.74 -4.88
N CYS A 323 7.81 2.12 -4.64
CA CYS A 323 7.66 0.79 -4.08
C CYS A 323 7.37 -0.30 -5.14
N ASP A 324 7.33 0.05 -6.43
CA ASP A 324 7.07 -0.89 -7.50
C ASP A 324 8.36 -1.44 -8.10
N PHE A 325 8.40 -2.76 -8.27
CA PHE A 325 9.57 -3.50 -8.77
C PHE A 325 9.19 -4.39 -9.95
N ASP A 326 10.10 -4.54 -10.91
CA ASP A 326 9.95 -5.53 -11.98
C ASP A 326 10.19 -6.96 -11.45
N GLU A 327 9.98 -7.96 -12.32
CA GLU A 327 10.22 -9.38 -12.02
C GLU A 327 11.67 -9.69 -11.58
N ASN A 328 12.62 -8.79 -11.88
CA ASN A 328 14.02 -8.91 -11.52
C ASN A 328 14.37 -8.14 -10.24
N GLY A 329 13.37 -7.53 -9.58
CA GLY A 329 13.56 -6.73 -8.36
C GLY A 329 14.14 -5.33 -8.61
N ASN A 330 14.16 -4.83 -9.85
CA ASN A 330 14.58 -3.46 -10.15
C ASN A 330 13.42 -2.51 -9.88
N ARG A 331 13.70 -1.33 -9.32
CA ARG A 331 12.69 -0.27 -9.16
C ARG A 331 12.15 0.19 -10.50
N THR A 332 10.84 0.41 -10.55
CA THR A 332 10.11 0.78 -11.77
C THR A 332 9.29 2.07 -11.61
N ASP A 333 9.62 2.88 -10.60
CA ASP A 333 9.04 4.20 -10.37
C ASP A 333 9.09 5.05 -11.65
N ASN A 334 7.91 5.45 -12.12
CA ASN A 334 7.76 6.23 -13.33
C ASN A 334 7.09 7.59 -13.08
N ARG A 335 7.11 8.06 -11.82
CA ARG A 335 6.69 9.41 -11.46
C ARG A 335 7.65 10.43 -12.07
N VAL A 336 7.09 11.43 -12.73
CA VAL A 336 7.83 12.48 -13.45
C VAL A 336 7.40 13.88 -13.07
N TYR A 337 6.30 14.05 -12.32
CA TYR A 337 5.87 15.36 -11.83
C TYR A 337 4.98 15.22 -10.61
N GLU A 338 4.94 16.26 -9.78
CA GLU A 338 4.11 16.35 -8.58
C GLU A 338 3.44 17.72 -8.49
N MET A 339 2.13 17.73 -8.25
CA MET A 339 1.35 18.94 -7.99
C MET A 339 0.60 18.80 -6.67
N MET A 340 0.75 19.78 -5.78
CA MET A 340 0.02 19.82 -4.51
C MET A 340 -0.85 21.07 -4.37
N ILE A 341 -1.97 20.96 -3.65
CA ILE A 341 -2.87 22.06 -3.29
C ILE A 341 -3.15 22.00 -1.80
N TRP A 342 -2.52 22.88 -1.03
CA TRP A 342 -2.71 22.99 0.41
C TRP A 342 -3.92 23.88 0.71
N VAL A 343 -5.01 23.24 1.12
CA VAL A 343 -6.26 23.90 1.53
C VAL A 343 -6.22 24.33 2.99
N ASN A 344 -5.35 23.70 3.80
CA ASN A 344 -4.99 24.14 5.14
C ASN A 344 -3.48 24.16 5.31
N ASN A 345 -2.97 25.27 5.86
CA ASN A 345 -1.54 25.50 5.94
C ASN A 345 -1.04 25.23 7.36
N PRO A 346 0.18 24.68 7.48
CA PRO A 346 0.88 24.58 8.75
C PRO A 346 1.37 25.98 9.20
N THR A 347 1.87 26.09 10.43
CA THR A 347 2.18 27.39 11.04
C THR A 347 3.46 28.01 10.46
N ILE A 348 4.47 27.19 10.22
CA ILE A 348 5.82 27.62 9.81
C ILE A 348 6.33 26.93 8.54
N ARG A 349 5.80 25.75 8.19
CA ARG A 349 6.25 25.02 6.99
C ARG A 349 5.68 25.60 5.71
N THR A 350 6.49 25.56 4.66
CA THR A 350 6.07 25.85 3.29
C THR A 350 6.41 24.66 2.40
N PRO A 351 5.66 24.45 1.30
CA PRO A 351 5.93 23.34 0.40
C PRO A 351 7.26 23.49 -0.35
N GLY A 352 7.76 24.72 -0.52
CA GLY A 352 9.03 24.97 -1.21
C GLY A 352 9.44 26.45 -1.18
N ASP A 353 10.13 26.87 -2.24
CA ASP A 353 10.51 28.25 -2.50
C ASP A 353 9.32 29.00 -3.13
N LEU A 354 8.94 30.17 -2.58
CA LEU A 354 7.82 30.97 -3.08
C LEU A 354 8.14 31.55 -4.46
N ALA A 355 7.34 31.20 -5.47
CA ALA A 355 7.45 31.72 -6.83
C ALA A 355 6.49 32.88 -7.10
N LEU A 356 5.22 32.75 -6.70
CA LEU A 356 4.18 33.75 -6.92
C LEU A 356 3.25 33.88 -5.72
N THR A 357 2.60 35.03 -5.62
CA THR A 357 1.56 35.31 -4.64
C THR A 357 0.34 35.95 -5.32
N GLY A 358 -0.86 35.68 -4.80
CA GLY A 358 -2.10 36.27 -5.30
C GLY A 358 -2.55 35.69 -6.64
N VAL A 359 -2.20 34.44 -6.93
CA VAL A 359 -2.64 33.75 -8.15
C VAL A 359 -4.11 33.39 -7.99
N MET A 360 -4.96 33.85 -8.90
CA MET A 360 -6.39 33.54 -8.90
C MET A 360 -6.63 32.24 -9.69
N VAL A 361 -6.96 31.17 -8.99
CA VAL A 361 -7.42 29.91 -9.59
C VAL A 361 -8.70 29.51 -8.89
N ASP A 362 -9.72 29.19 -9.68
CA ASP A 362 -11.04 28.76 -9.20
C ASP A 362 -11.68 29.70 -8.17
N ASN A 363 -11.59 31.01 -8.42
CA ASN A 363 -12.09 32.09 -7.54
C ASN A 363 -11.46 32.15 -6.13
N GLN A 364 -10.35 31.45 -5.91
CA GLN A 364 -9.56 31.54 -4.67
C GLN A 364 -8.13 32.04 -4.96
N LEU A 365 -7.56 32.79 -4.01
CA LEU A 365 -6.19 33.30 -4.10
C LEU A 365 -5.21 32.30 -3.52
N TRP A 366 -4.16 32.02 -4.29
CA TRP A 366 -3.13 31.05 -3.98
C TRP A 366 -1.75 31.68 -3.99
N ASN A 367 -0.88 31.22 -3.11
CA ASN A 367 0.56 31.33 -3.27
C ASN A 367 1.06 30.11 -4.04
N VAL A 368 2.05 30.28 -4.92
CA VAL A 368 2.64 29.21 -5.72
C VAL A 368 4.09 29.00 -5.30
N TYR A 369 4.44 27.75 -5.05
CA TYR A 369 5.76 27.32 -4.61
C TYR A 369 6.36 26.30 -5.57
N ILE A 370 7.69 26.29 -5.64
CA ILE A 370 8.49 25.40 -6.50
C ILE A 370 9.72 24.89 -5.73
N LYS A 371 10.44 23.92 -6.29
CA LYS A 371 11.65 23.34 -5.68
C LYS A 371 12.83 23.27 -6.67
N PRO A 372 13.28 24.37 -7.32
CA PRO A 372 14.24 24.33 -8.43
C PRO A 372 15.58 23.64 -8.11
N ARG A 373 15.96 23.59 -6.83
CA ARG A 373 17.20 22.98 -6.35
C ARG A 373 17.08 21.52 -5.92
N SER A 374 15.90 21.07 -5.53
CA SER A 374 15.68 19.73 -4.95
C SER A 374 14.72 18.86 -5.75
N ASN A 375 13.70 19.46 -6.39
CA ASN A 375 12.79 18.79 -7.30
C ASN A 375 12.28 19.79 -8.36
N LYS A 376 12.80 19.69 -9.58
CA LYS A 376 12.40 20.57 -10.69
C LYS A 376 11.03 20.23 -11.27
N HIS A 377 10.50 19.06 -10.95
CA HIS A 377 9.21 18.55 -11.39
C HIS A 377 8.13 18.69 -10.29
N TYR A 378 8.14 19.82 -9.58
CA TYR A 378 7.28 20.04 -8.43
C TYR A 378 6.65 21.43 -8.47
N ILE A 379 5.35 21.47 -8.18
CA ILE A 379 4.64 22.72 -7.91
C ILE A 379 3.65 22.54 -6.77
N ALA A 380 3.45 23.57 -5.97
CA ALA A 380 2.42 23.57 -4.94
C ALA A 380 1.67 24.89 -4.86
N PHE A 381 0.38 24.82 -4.58
CA PHE A 381 -0.48 25.95 -4.31
C PHE A 381 -0.82 25.96 -2.82
N THR A 382 -0.70 27.10 -2.14
CA THR A 382 -1.19 27.23 -0.76
C THR A 382 -2.26 28.29 -0.67
N ALA A 383 -3.38 27.96 -0.02
CA ALA A 383 -4.51 28.86 0.13
C ALA A 383 -4.09 30.09 0.93
N GLN A 384 -4.34 31.30 0.43
CA GLN A 384 -4.11 32.52 1.23
C GLN A 384 -5.16 32.71 2.33
N THR A 385 -6.32 32.09 2.15
CA THR A 385 -7.38 32.01 3.14
C THR A 385 -7.77 30.54 3.25
N PRO A 386 -7.11 29.78 4.13
CA PRO A 386 -7.44 28.39 4.39
C PRO A 386 -8.91 28.20 4.76
N THR A 387 -9.49 27.11 4.30
CA THR A 387 -10.87 26.72 4.59
C THR A 387 -10.91 25.23 4.87
N THR A 388 -11.81 24.82 5.78
CA THR A 388 -11.99 23.40 6.09
C THR A 388 -12.96 22.70 5.14
N SER A 389 -13.66 23.46 4.31
CA SER A 389 -14.50 22.95 3.24
C SER A 389 -14.41 23.80 1.99
N GLY A 390 -14.66 23.19 0.83
CA GLY A 390 -14.62 23.88 -0.44
C GLY A 390 -14.94 22.99 -1.63
N THR A 391 -14.93 23.61 -2.80
CA THR A 391 -15.01 22.93 -4.10
C THR A 391 -13.88 23.45 -4.96
N LEU A 392 -13.14 22.53 -5.57
CA LEU A 392 -12.02 22.81 -6.46
C LEU A 392 -12.27 22.17 -7.81
N ASN A 393 -12.06 22.93 -8.88
CA ASN A 393 -11.92 22.40 -10.21
C ASN A 393 -10.47 22.01 -10.46
N TRP A 394 -10.15 20.72 -10.30
CA TRP A 394 -8.77 20.22 -10.37
C TRP A 394 -8.12 20.52 -11.72
N LYS A 395 -8.88 20.37 -12.81
CA LYS A 395 -8.38 20.59 -14.17
C LYS A 395 -7.87 22.03 -14.34
N ARG A 396 -8.47 23.03 -13.68
CA ARG A 396 -7.98 24.41 -13.74
C ARG A 396 -6.58 24.56 -13.15
N PHE A 397 -6.25 23.81 -12.10
CA PHE A 397 -4.90 23.82 -11.52
C PHE A 397 -3.90 23.10 -12.43
N VAL A 398 -4.30 21.98 -13.03
CA VAL A 398 -3.46 21.26 -14.00
C VAL A 398 -3.17 22.12 -15.24
N ASP A 399 -4.19 22.72 -15.84
CA ASP A 399 -4.05 23.61 -17.00
C ASP A 399 -3.20 24.83 -16.67
N TRP A 400 -3.43 25.45 -15.50
CA TRP A 400 -2.62 26.57 -15.04
C TRP A 400 -1.15 26.15 -14.88
N THR A 401 -0.88 25.01 -14.25
CA THR A 401 0.47 24.48 -14.04
C THR A 401 1.17 24.25 -15.37
N ARG A 402 0.52 23.57 -16.31
CA ARG A 402 1.07 23.34 -17.66
C ARG A 402 1.43 24.65 -18.35
N ASP A 403 0.47 25.58 -18.43
CA ASP A 403 0.66 26.81 -19.20
C ASP A 403 1.70 27.74 -18.54
N TRP A 404 1.67 27.82 -17.20
CA TRP A 404 2.60 28.65 -16.45
C TRP A 404 4.02 28.09 -16.47
N THR A 405 4.20 26.79 -16.26
CA THR A 405 5.54 26.17 -16.31
C THR A 405 6.11 26.24 -17.73
N ALA A 406 5.31 26.03 -18.77
CA ALA A 406 5.74 26.20 -20.16
C ALA A 406 6.27 27.62 -20.46
N ALA A 407 5.67 28.66 -19.85
CA ALA A 407 6.09 30.04 -20.04
C ALA A 407 7.30 30.46 -19.18
N ASN A 408 7.58 29.75 -18.06
CA ASN A 408 8.54 30.22 -17.04
C ASN A 408 9.67 29.24 -16.72
N ALA A 409 9.64 28.01 -17.23
CA ALA A 409 10.58 26.93 -16.91
C ALA A 409 12.05 27.37 -16.97
N ALA A 410 12.47 27.98 -18.08
CA ALA A 410 13.85 28.41 -18.26
C ALA A 410 14.30 29.50 -17.27
N ALA A 411 13.41 30.41 -16.89
CA ALA A 411 13.72 31.52 -16.00
C ALA A 411 13.76 31.09 -14.52
N LEU A 412 12.99 30.06 -14.17
CA LEU A 412 12.85 29.57 -12.80
C LEU A 412 13.65 28.28 -12.54
N GLU A 413 14.32 27.74 -13.55
CA GLU A 413 15.06 26.48 -13.50
C GLU A 413 14.20 25.28 -13.03
N ILE A 414 12.94 25.27 -13.47
CA ILE A 414 11.97 24.19 -13.25
C ILE A 414 11.64 23.50 -14.57
N ASP A 415 11.06 22.30 -14.50
CA ASP A 415 10.64 21.56 -15.69
C ASP A 415 9.16 21.80 -16.01
N VAL A 416 8.78 21.59 -17.26
CA VAL A 416 7.41 21.79 -17.75
C VAL A 416 6.56 20.57 -17.39
N LEU A 417 5.31 20.79 -16.98
CA LEU A 417 4.32 19.71 -16.92
C LEU A 417 3.93 19.32 -18.35
N ASP A 418 4.45 18.20 -18.84
CA ASP A 418 4.27 17.77 -20.23
C ASP A 418 2.81 17.31 -20.49
N PRO A 419 2.15 17.77 -21.58
CA PRO A 419 0.82 17.32 -21.95
C PRO A 419 0.69 15.79 -22.19
N GLU A 420 1.80 15.09 -22.45
CA GLU A 420 1.82 13.65 -22.65
C GLU A 420 1.89 12.83 -21.35
N PHE A 421 2.23 13.46 -20.22
CA PHE A 421 2.24 12.78 -18.92
C PHE A 421 0.83 12.38 -18.50
N TYR A 422 0.73 11.28 -17.76
CA TYR A 422 -0.49 10.73 -17.22
C TYR A 422 -0.68 11.17 -15.78
N MET A 423 -1.82 11.73 -15.43
CA MET A 423 -2.17 11.98 -14.03
C MET A 423 -2.66 10.67 -13.42
N GLY A 424 -2.03 10.23 -12.31
CA GLY A 424 -2.34 8.95 -11.65
C GLY A 424 -3.59 9.03 -10.79
N ALA A 425 -3.56 9.86 -9.74
CA ALA A 425 -4.66 9.99 -8.79
C ALA A 425 -4.88 11.44 -8.36
N ILE A 426 -6.06 11.70 -7.79
CA ILE A 426 -6.34 12.87 -6.95
C ILE A 426 -6.45 12.37 -5.52
N GLU A 427 -5.64 12.93 -4.65
CA GLU A 427 -5.48 12.43 -3.30
C GLU A 427 -5.74 13.57 -2.33
N ILE A 428 -6.29 13.28 -1.15
CA ILE A 428 -6.39 14.24 -0.06
C ILE A 428 -5.86 13.62 1.23
N GLY A 429 -4.98 14.34 1.91
CA GLY A 429 -4.35 13.86 3.13
C GLY A 429 -3.76 14.99 3.96
N THR A 430 -3.01 14.59 4.97
CA THR A 430 -2.29 15.52 5.84
C THR A 430 -0.82 15.14 5.90
N GLU A 431 0.07 15.98 5.38
CA GLU A 431 1.51 15.81 5.62
C GLU A 431 1.80 16.20 7.05
N MET A 432 2.42 15.30 7.81
CA MET A 432 2.72 15.49 9.22
C MET A 432 4.21 15.66 9.45
N TRP A 433 4.60 16.72 10.13
CA TRP A 433 6.00 16.93 10.54
C TRP A 433 6.24 16.51 11.99
N TRP A 434 5.34 16.90 12.91
CA TRP A 434 5.32 16.53 14.33
C TRP A 434 3.97 16.89 14.98
N GLY A 435 3.85 16.51 16.26
CA GLY A 435 2.72 16.74 17.15
C GLY A 435 1.64 15.68 17.03
N ALA A 436 0.60 15.83 17.86
CA ALA A 436 -0.53 14.91 17.89
C ALA A 436 -1.84 15.59 17.46
N GLY A 437 -2.78 14.77 17.00
CA GLY A 437 -4.08 15.25 16.57
C GLY A 437 -4.98 14.17 15.99
N SER A 438 -6.11 14.64 15.46
CA SER A 438 -7.05 13.84 14.71
C SER A 438 -7.61 14.64 13.53
N PHE A 439 -7.93 13.92 12.47
CA PHE A 439 -8.54 14.44 11.26
C PHE A 439 -9.74 13.56 10.89
N THR A 440 -10.81 14.18 10.42
CA THR A 440 -12.01 13.50 9.92
C THR A 440 -12.42 14.16 8.62
N LEU A 441 -12.54 13.34 7.57
CA LEU A 441 -12.94 13.76 6.24
C LEU A 441 -14.46 13.59 6.12
N ASN A 442 -15.19 14.65 6.45
CA ASN A 442 -16.65 14.67 6.44
C ASN A 442 -17.21 14.56 5.01
N GLU A 443 -16.49 15.11 4.04
CA GLU A 443 -16.76 14.95 2.62
C GLU A 443 -15.43 14.88 1.86
N PHE A 444 -15.31 13.89 0.99
CA PHE A 444 -14.41 13.93 -0.15
C PHE A 444 -15.11 13.28 -1.32
N SER A 445 -15.39 14.08 -2.35
CA SER A 445 -16.02 13.56 -3.55
C SER A 445 -15.35 14.10 -4.80
N VAL A 446 -15.13 13.20 -5.75
CA VAL A 446 -14.62 13.54 -7.08
C VAL A 446 -15.66 13.15 -8.12
N SER A 447 -16.02 14.11 -8.97
CA SER A 447 -16.89 13.94 -10.13
C SER A 447 -16.18 14.44 -11.38
N PHE A 448 -16.33 13.73 -12.51
CA PHE A 448 -15.72 14.06 -13.80
C PHE A 448 -16.65 13.80 -14.98
#